data_AF-A0A1Q7V5Q2-F1
#
_entry.id   AF-A0A1Q7V5Q2-F1
#
_cell.length_a   1.000
_cell.length_b   1.000
_cell.length_c   1.000
_cell.angle_alpha   90.00
_cell.angle_beta   90.00
_cell.angle_gamma   90.00
#
_symmetry.space_group_name_H-M   'P 1'
#
loop_
_entity.id
_entity.type
_entity.pdbx_description
1 polymer ?
#
loop_
_entity_poly.entity_id
_entity_poly.type
_entity_poly.pdbx_seq_one_letter_code
_entity_poly.pdbx_strand_id
1 'polypeptide(L)'
;MRLYAWGVAIAGWGLLLPLLDVTPPPPTSLLAIFLLLAVVTEWLMVPLPRGGFQSAGLAVSSAALVIMGPVHTALVMSAGVVIGNGLLHRRPYLNAVFNSGQYILSILLAGTAFSLVHGRGIWLPATLYSGRADLMFFLSFFAAVVVYIVSSSLFVSAMVSRSRGSPFREVFTANITWEAVNNLAFATLGLVLALIYLQALPVGAIVLTVPLLLTGYILMLYTTREHAHRELEVVERIGRASMTLDLEHLFRTMYEHVGQIVPAEVFYGLRG
;
A
#
# COMPACT_ATOMS: atom_id res chain seq x y z
N MET A 1 -0.71 -12.85 -17.83
CA MET A 1 -1.32 -11.80 -16.98
C MET A 1 -2.83 -11.94 -16.88
N ARG A 2 -3.61 -11.79 -17.96
CA ARG A 2 -5.10 -11.84 -17.93
C ARG A 2 -5.69 -13.10 -17.29
N LEU A 3 -5.21 -14.30 -17.68
CA LEU A 3 -5.68 -15.57 -17.11
C LEU A 3 -5.46 -15.63 -15.58
N TYR A 4 -4.32 -15.11 -15.12
CA TYR A 4 -4.02 -15.06 -13.68
C TYR A 4 -4.97 -14.11 -12.94
N ALA A 5 -5.18 -12.91 -13.49
CA ALA A 5 -6.10 -11.92 -12.92
C ALA A 5 -7.53 -12.47 -12.74
N TRP A 6 -8.07 -13.08 -13.79
CA TRP A 6 -9.39 -13.71 -13.74
C TRP A 6 -9.43 -14.95 -12.85
N GLY A 7 -8.37 -15.78 -12.86
CA GLY A 7 -8.29 -16.95 -11.99
C GLY A 7 -8.34 -16.57 -10.51
N VAL A 8 -7.64 -15.51 -10.11
CA VAL A 8 -7.68 -14.97 -8.73
C VAL A 8 -9.06 -14.41 -8.39
N ALA A 9 -9.70 -13.68 -9.31
CA ALA A 9 -11.06 -13.19 -9.14
C ALA A 9 -12.09 -14.32 -8.95
N ILE A 10 -12.07 -15.31 -9.84
CA ILE A 10 -12.97 -16.46 -9.82
C ILE A 10 -12.75 -17.28 -8.55
N ALA A 11 -11.49 -17.54 -8.16
CA ALA A 11 -11.19 -18.26 -6.94
C ALA A 11 -11.68 -17.51 -5.69
N GLY A 12 -11.45 -16.19 -5.62
CA GLY A 12 -11.92 -15.36 -4.52
C GLY A 12 -13.45 -15.39 -4.41
N TRP A 13 -14.14 -14.95 -5.45
CA TRP A 13 -15.61 -14.90 -5.45
C TRP A 13 -16.25 -16.28 -5.30
N GLY A 14 -15.68 -17.32 -5.91
CA GLY A 14 -16.14 -18.70 -5.77
C GLY A 14 -16.05 -19.22 -4.33
N LEU A 15 -15.06 -18.77 -3.55
CA LEU A 15 -14.97 -19.07 -2.12
C LEU A 15 -15.90 -18.18 -1.27
N LEU A 16 -16.05 -16.90 -1.61
CA LEU A 16 -16.84 -15.96 -0.82
C LEU A 16 -18.35 -16.21 -0.89
N LEU A 17 -18.88 -16.47 -2.09
CA LEU A 17 -20.34 -16.52 -2.28
C LEU A 17 -21.02 -17.58 -1.40
N PRO A 18 -20.53 -18.84 -1.31
CA PRO A 18 -21.12 -19.82 -0.39
C PRO A 18 -20.97 -19.45 1.09
N LEU A 19 -19.93 -18.69 1.44
CA LEU A 19 -19.71 -18.27 2.83
C LEU A 19 -20.71 -17.19 3.27
N LEU A 20 -21.24 -16.39 2.34
CA LEU A 20 -22.26 -15.38 2.64
C LEU A 20 -23.59 -16.02 3.05
N ASP A 21 -23.95 -17.16 2.48
CA ASP A 21 -25.21 -17.85 2.81
C ASP A 21 -25.20 -18.44 4.23
N VAL A 22 -24.02 -18.84 4.72
CA VAL A 22 -23.88 -19.48 6.04
C VAL A 22 -23.43 -18.52 7.15
N THR A 23 -23.02 -17.30 6.80
CA THR A 23 -22.56 -16.31 7.78
C THR A 23 -23.65 -15.26 7.99
N PRO A 24 -24.20 -15.12 9.21
CA PRO A 24 -25.22 -14.12 9.48
C PRO A 24 -24.73 -12.70 9.14
N PRO A 25 -25.53 -11.90 8.40
CA PRO A 25 -25.12 -10.56 8.01
C PRO A 25 -25.09 -9.62 9.21
N PRO A 26 -24.09 -8.72 9.30
CA PRO A 26 -24.11 -7.63 10.27
C PRO A 26 -25.19 -6.60 9.91
N PRO A 27 -25.49 -5.64 10.81
CA PRO A 27 -26.44 -4.57 10.52
C PRO A 27 -26.13 -3.84 9.22
N THR A 28 -27.16 -3.53 8.44
CA THR A 28 -27.02 -2.90 7.12
C THR A 28 -26.33 -1.54 7.18
N SER A 29 -26.55 -0.76 8.25
CA SER A 29 -25.85 0.50 8.51
C SER A 29 -24.34 0.31 8.66
N LEU A 30 -23.92 -0.76 9.33
CA LEU A 30 -22.52 -1.08 9.52
C LEU A 30 -21.85 -1.48 8.19
N LEU A 31 -22.53 -2.31 7.38
CA LEU A 31 -22.08 -2.64 6.02
C LEU A 31 -21.93 -1.38 5.17
N ALA A 32 -22.91 -0.48 5.21
CA ALA A 32 -22.89 0.75 4.43
C ALA A 32 -21.73 1.67 4.84
N ILE A 33 -21.47 1.83 6.14
CA ILE A 33 -20.36 2.63 6.66
C ILE A 33 -19.02 2.06 6.18
N PHE A 34 -18.80 0.76 6.37
CA PHE A 34 -17.54 0.15 5.98
C PHE A 34 -17.36 0.10 4.46
N LEU A 35 -18.45 -0.05 3.70
CA LEU A 35 -18.42 0.07 2.24
C LEU A 35 -18.00 1.47 1.81
N LEU A 36 -18.59 2.51 2.40
CA LEU A 36 -18.19 3.88 2.13
C LEU A 36 -16.71 4.11 2.46
N LEU A 37 -16.26 3.66 3.64
CA LEU A 37 -14.85 3.76 4.02
C LEU A 37 -13.94 3.03 3.05
N ALA A 38 -14.29 1.80 2.64
CA ALA A 38 -13.52 1.03 1.68
C ALA A 38 -13.42 1.74 0.32
N VAL A 39 -14.54 2.28 -0.19
CA VAL A 39 -14.57 3.07 -1.42
C VAL A 39 -13.68 4.30 -1.30
N VAL A 40 -13.78 5.06 -0.20
CA VAL A 40 -12.98 6.26 0.04
C VAL A 40 -11.49 5.93 0.12
N THR A 41 -11.11 4.86 0.82
CA THR A 41 -9.69 4.47 0.91
C THR A 41 -9.11 4.02 -0.42
N GLU A 42 -9.90 3.30 -1.22
CA GLU A 42 -9.47 2.86 -2.55
C GLU A 42 -9.47 4.01 -3.56
N TRP A 43 -10.30 5.03 -3.35
CA TRP A 43 -10.30 6.23 -4.15
C TRP A 43 -9.14 7.19 -3.80
N LEU A 44 -8.76 7.30 -2.52
CA LEU A 44 -7.70 8.21 -2.05
C LEU A 44 -6.27 7.62 -2.11
N MET A 45 -6.05 6.62 -2.96
CA MET A 45 -4.74 5.98 -3.12
C MET A 45 -3.60 6.99 -3.39
N VAL A 46 -2.58 7.00 -2.53
CA VAL A 46 -1.43 7.91 -2.63
C VAL A 46 -0.32 7.23 -3.46
N PRO A 47 0.26 7.91 -4.47
CA PRO A 47 1.38 7.37 -5.23
C PRO A 47 2.64 7.25 -4.36
N LEU A 48 3.36 6.14 -4.48
CA LEU A 48 4.63 5.90 -3.79
C LEU A 48 5.82 6.40 -4.62
N PRO A 49 6.92 6.90 -3.98
CA PRO A 49 8.08 7.46 -4.69
C PRO A 49 8.75 6.51 -5.70
N ARG A 50 8.74 5.19 -5.45
CA ARG A 50 9.34 4.17 -6.34
C ARG A 50 8.36 3.58 -7.36
N GLY A 51 7.22 4.22 -7.55
CA GLY A 51 6.11 3.72 -8.37
C GLY A 51 5.20 2.77 -7.60
N GLY A 52 3.91 2.79 -7.94
CA GLY A 52 2.85 2.09 -7.20
C GLY A 52 1.94 3.04 -6.43
N PHE A 53 0.89 2.48 -5.82
CA PHE A 53 -0.12 3.22 -5.07
C PHE A 53 -0.39 2.51 -3.75
N GLN A 54 -0.54 3.26 -2.66
CA GLN A 54 -0.91 2.73 -1.35
C GLN A 54 -2.22 3.36 -0.88
N SER A 55 -3.16 2.52 -0.43
CA SER A 55 -4.39 2.94 0.24
C SER A 55 -4.26 2.74 1.76
N ALA A 56 -5.09 3.45 2.52
CA ALA A 56 -5.34 3.17 3.93
C ALA A 56 -6.30 1.97 4.12
N GLY A 57 -6.53 1.17 3.07
CA GLY A 57 -7.52 0.10 3.05
C GLY A 57 -7.28 -0.97 4.12
N LEU A 58 -6.03 -1.20 4.53
CA LEU A 58 -5.73 -2.17 5.59
C LEU A 58 -6.19 -1.71 6.99
N ALA A 59 -6.28 -0.41 7.25
CA ALA A 59 -6.85 0.08 8.50
C ALA A 59 -8.36 -0.21 8.54
N VAL A 60 -9.06 0.03 7.43
CA VAL A 60 -10.48 -0.26 7.29
C VAL A 60 -10.75 -1.76 7.38
N SER A 61 -9.99 -2.58 6.65
CA SER A 61 -10.17 -4.04 6.67
C SER A 61 -9.82 -4.65 8.02
N SER A 62 -8.82 -4.11 8.74
CA SER A 62 -8.48 -4.56 10.09
C SER A 62 -9.60 -4.25 11.08
N ALA A 63 -10.17 -3.04 11.01
CA ALA A 63 -11.30 -2.69 11.86
C ALA A 63 -12.55 -3.54 11.53
N ALA A 64 -12.83 -3.72 10.25
CA ALA A 64 -13.93 -4.55 9.77
C ALA A 64 -13.76 -6.02 10.20
N LEU A 65 -12.56 -6.59 10.07
CA LEU A 65 -12.27 -7.96 10.51
C LEU A 65 -12.68 -8.15 11.96
N VAL A 66 -12.26 -7.23 12.84
CA VAL A 66 -12.56 -7.30 14.27
C VAL A 66 -14.06 -7.20 14.56
N ILE A 67 -14.79 -6.34 13.85
CA ILE A 67 -16.20 -6.04 14.15
C ILE A 67 -17.17 -7.00 13.43
N MET A 68 -17.00 -7.23 12.12
CA MET A 68 -17.93 -7.97 11.25
C MET A 68 -17.36 -9.27 10.67
N GLY A 69 -16.15 -9.66 11.09
CA GLY A 69 -15.53 -10.92 10.69
C GLY A 69 -15.00 -10.93 9.25
N PRO A 70 -14.29 -12.01 8.86
CA PRO A 70 -13.58 -12.10 7.58
C PRO A 70 -14.51 -12.15 6.37
N VAL A 71 -15.67 -12.79 6.46
CA VAL A 71 -16.58 -12.97 5.30
C VAL A 71 -17.14 -11.62 4.84
N HIS A 72 -17.74 -10.85 5.75
CA HIS A 72 -18.31 -9.54 5.40
C HIS A 72 -17.23 -8.49 5.13
N THR A 73 -16.06 -8.60 5.77
CA THR A 73 -14.92 -7.75 5.43
C THR A 73 -14.43 -8.01 4.01
N ALA A 74 -14.35 -9.29 3.59
CA ALA A 74 -13.97 -9.67 2.23
C ALA A 74 -14.97 -9.13 1.20
N LEU A 75 -16.27 -9.21 1.49
CA LEU A 75 -17.31 -8.62 0.64
C LEU A 75 -17.15 -7.10 0.53
N VAL A 76 -17.04 -6.40 1.65
CA VAL A 76 -17.00 -4.94 1.68
C VAL A 76 -15.73 -4.39 1.01
N MET A 77 -14.57 -4.97 1.29
CA MET A 77 -13.31 -4.52 0.67
C MET A 77 -13.27 -4.84 -0.83
N SER A 78 -13.80 -5.98 -1.25
CA SER A 78 -13.85 -6.36 -2.67
C SER A 78 -14.84 -5.52 -3.48
N ALA A 79 -15.98 -5.13 -2.89
CA ALA A 79 -16.89 -4.15 -3.48
C ALA A 79 -16.27 -2.75 -3.50
N GLY A 80 -15.60 -2.35 -2.41
CA GLY A 80 -14.92 -1.08 -2.27
C GLY A 80 -13.88 -0.85 -3.36
N VAL A 81 -13.06 -1.85 -3.70
CA VAL A 81 -12.07 -1.73 -4.77
C VAL A 81 -12.71 -1.69 -6.16
N VAL A 82 -13.79 -2.44 -6.41
CA VAL A 82 -14.51 -2.38 -7.70
C VAL A 82 -15.09 -0.99 -7.91
N ILE A 83 -15.73 -0.40 -6.90
CA ILE A 83 -16.36 0.92 -6.98
C ILE A 83 -15.30 2.03 -6.97
N GLY A 84 -14.44 2.06 -5.95
CA GLY A 84 -13.45 3.12 -5.75
C GLY A 84 -12.39 3.15 -6.85
N ASN A 85 -11.73 2.01 -7.08
CA ASN A 85 -10.62 1.91 -8.02
C ASN A 85 -11.11 1.76 -9.48
N GLY A 86 -12.12 0.91 -9.68
CA GLY A 86 -12.67 0.61 -11.01
C GLY A 86 -13.58 1.72 -11.56
N LEU A 87 -14.70 2.00 -10.88
CA LEU A 87 -15.71 2.93 -11.39
C LEU A 87 -15.30 4.40 -11.22
N LEU A 88 -14.92 4.81 -10.01
CA LEU A 88 -14.64 6.22 -9.69
C LEU A 88 -13.28 6.67 -10.23
N HIS A 89 -12.22 5.91 -9.93
CA HIS A 89 -10.86 6.23 -10.36
C HIS A 89 -10.54 5.83 -11.82
N ARG A 90 -11.45 5.08 -12.48
CA ARG A 90 -11.35 4.63 -13.88
C ARG A 90 -10.04 3.93 -14.25
N ARG A 91 -9.50 3.14 -13.31
CA ARG A 91 -8.27 2.36 -13.54
C ARG A 91 -8.54 1.21 -14.51
N PRO A 92 -7.49 0.61 -15.11
CA PRO A 92 -7.66 -0.54 -15.99
C PRO A 92 -8.51 -1.62 -15.31
N TYR A 93 -9.62 -2.02 -15.94
CA TYR A 93 -10.61 -2.93 -15.36
C TYR A 93 -9.99 -4.22 -14.81
N LEU A 94 -8.92 -4.71 -15.46
CA LEU A 94 -8.23 -5.93 -15.08
C LEU A 94 -7.61 -5.83 -13.68
N ASN A 95 -7.18 -4.64 -13.25
CA ASN A 95 -6.66 -4.41 -11.91
C ASN A 95 -7.78 -4.45 -10.87
N ALA A 96 -8.94 -3.85 -11.15
CA ALA A 96 -10.10 -3.91 -10.27
C ALA A 96 -10.62 -5.34 -10.09
N VAL A 97 -10.70 -6.12 -11.18
CA VAL A 97 -11.07 -7.54 -11.16
C VAL A 97 -10.08 -8.35 -10.32
N PHE A 98 -8.79 -8.21 -10.59
CA PHE A 98 -7.74 -8.90 -9.84
C PHE A 98 -7.75 -8.54 -8.35
N ASN A 99 -7.76 -7.25 -8.01
CA ASN A 99 -7.72 -6.77 -6.63
C ASN A 99 -8.95 -7.22 -5.84
N SER A 100 -10.12 -7.26 -6.48
CA SER A 100 -11.35 -7.78 -5.88
C SER A 100 -11.16 -9.23 -5.39
N GLY A 101 -10.66 -10.12 -6.26
CA GLY A 101 -10.35 -11.50 -5.87
C GLY A 101 -9.22 -11.61 -4.85
N GLN A 102 -8.16 -10.83 -5.03
CA GLN A 102 -6.99 -10.84 -4.15
C GLN A 102 -7.34 -10.41 -2.73
N TYR A 103 -8.18 -9.38 -2.55
CA TYR A 103 -8.70 -8.97 -1.25
C TYR A 103 -9.51 -10.07 -0.60
N ILE A 104 -10.42 -10.70 -1.34
CA ILE A 104 -11.22 -11.80 -0.80
C ILE A 104 -10.30 -12.91 -0.28
N LEU A 105 -9.39 -13.41 -1.11
CA LEU A 105 -8.49 -14.50 -0.72
C LEU A 105 -7.62 -14.12 0.48
N SER A 106 -7.06 -12.91 0.48
CA SER A 106 -6.15 -12.47 1.55
C SER A 106 -6.89 -12.28 2.88
N ILE A 107 -8.11 -11.74 2.85
CA ILE A 107 -8.93 -11.52 4.06
C ILE A 107 -9.44 -12.84 4.61
N LEU A 108 -9.89 -13.77 3.75
CA LEU A 108 -10.32 -15.09 4.20
C LEU A 108 -9.15 -15.89 4.80
N LEU A 109 -7.96 -15.85 4.18
CA LEU A 109 -6.75 -16.46 4.76
C LEU A 109 -6.38 -15.85 6.10
N ALA A 110 -6.48 -14.53 6.24
CA ALA A 110 -6.26 -13.82 7.51
C ALA A 110 -7.26 -14.26 8.60
N GLY A 111 -8.54 -14.38 8.24
CA GLY A 111 -9.59 -14.90 9.12
C GLY A 111 -9.32 -16.33 9.58
N THR A 112 -8.92 -17.21 8.66
CA THR A 112 -8.54 -18.59 8.99
C THR A 112 -7.32 -18.62 9.91
N ALA A 113 -6.31 -17.79 9.65
CA ALA A 113 -5.12 -17.71 10.50
C ALA A 113 -5.46 -17.23 11.92
N PHE A 114 -6.35 -16.25 12.05
CA PHE A 114 -6.88 -15.85 13.34
C PHE A 114 -7.51 -17.05 14.06
N SER A 115 -8.44 -17.74 13.41
CA SER A 115 -9.18 -18.85 14.01
C SER A 115 -8.29 -20.01 14.43
N LEU A 116 -7.28 -20.34 13.62
CA LEU A 116 -6.31 -21.39 13.94
C LEU A 116 -5.51 -21.07 15.19
N VAL A 117 -4.96 -19.85 15.28
CA VAL A 117 -4.19 -19.41 16.46
C VAL A 117 -5.08 -19.26 17.68
N HIS A 118 -6.34 -18.83 17.50
CA HIS A 118 -7.31 -18.68 18.58
C HIS A 118 -7.94 -20.01 19.04
N GLY A 119 -7.55 -21.15 18.47
CA GLY A 119 -8.08 -22.47 18.83
C GLY A 119 -9.50 -22.76 18.34
N ARG A 120 -10.00 -22.00 17.35
CA ARG A 120 -11.33 -22.17 16.71
C ARG A 120 -11.29 -23.05 15.46
N GLY A 121 -10.14 -23.63 15.12
CA GLY A 121 -9.96 -24.44 13.91
C GLY A 121 -9.99 -23.60 12.64
N ILE A 122 -10.49 -24.17 11.53
CA ILE A 122 -10.62 -23.49 10.23
C ILE A 122 -11.92 -22.71 10.07
N TRP A 123 -12.71 -22.59 11.14
CA TRP A 123 -14.01 -21.92 11.07
C TRP A 123 -13.85 -20.40 11.01
N LEU A 124 -14.59 -19.75 10.11
CA LEU A 124 -14.55 -18.30 9.93
C LEU A 124 -15.66 -17.65 10.77
N PRO A 125 -15.33 -16.93 11.85
CA PRO A 125 -16.35 -16.43 12.76
C PRO A 125 -17.06 -15.19 12.20
N ALA A 126 -18.32 -14.98 12.59
CA ALA A 126 -19.07 -13.78 12.21
C ALA A 126 -18.45 -12.47 12.76
N THR A 127 -17.62 -12.56 13.79
CA THR A 127 -16.80 -11.47 14.33
C THR A 127 -15.53 -12.05 14.96
N LEU A 128 -14.39 -11.38 14.85
CA LEU A 128 -13.18 -11.85 15.52
C LEU A 128 -13.22 -11.54 17.02
N TYR A 129 -13.84 -10.43 17.42
CA TYR A 129 -13.93 -10.03 18.82
C TYR A 129 -15.07 -10.74 19.54
N SER A 130 -14.73 -11.53 20.56
CA SER A 130 -15.68 -12.30 21.38
C SER A 130 -15.91 -11.68 22.77
N GLY A 131 -15.75 -10.37 22.93
CA GLY A 131 -15.97 -9.68 24.21
C GLY A 131 -14.75 -9.62 25.14
N ARG A 132 -13.60 -10.14 24.72
CA ARG A 132 -12.35 -10.12 25.52
C ARG A 132 -11.15 -9.81 24.62
N ALA A 133 -10.35 -8.82 25.01
CA ALA A 133 -9.09 -8.47 24.37
C ALA A 133 -7.92 -8.98 25.22
N ASP A 134 -7.76 -10.30 25.29
CA ASP A 134 -6.67 -10.95 26.01
C ASP A 134 -5.44 -11.17 25.13
N LEU A 135 -4.36 -11.70 25.70
CA LEU A 135 -3.12 -11.99 24.97
C LEU A 135 -3.37 -12.89 23.75
N MET A 136 -4.27 -13.87 23.87
CA MET A 136 -4.59 -14.78 22.78
C MET A 136 -5.25 -14.04 21.62
N PHE A 137 -6.22 -13.15 21.89
CA PHE A 137 -6.83 -12.29 20.87
C PHE A 137 -5.77 -11.48 20.11
N PHE A 138 -4.84 -10.83 20.81
CA PHE A 138 -3.79 -10.05 20.17
C PHE A 138 -2.83 -10.91 19.33
N LEU A 139 -2.47 -12.10 19.82
CA LEU A 139 -1.62 -13.04 19.08
C LEU A 139 -2.32 -13.56 17.81
N SER A 140 -3.60 -13.92 17.91
CA SER A 140 -4.43 -14.34 16.78
C SER A 140 -4.59 -13.22 15.76
N PHE A 141 -4.81 -11.99 16.21
CA PHE A 141 -4.91 -10.82 15.33
C PHE A 141 -3.58 -10.53 14.63
N PHE A 142 -2.46 -10.59 15.34
CA PHE A 142 -1.14 -10.44 14.74
C PHE A 142 -0.88 -11.49 13.66
N ALA A 143 -1.24 -12.75 13.90
CA ALA A 143 -1.14 -13.81 12.90
C ALA A 143 -1.99 -13.53 11.66
N ALA A 144 -3.22 -13.02 11.83
CA ALA A 144 -4.09 -12.61 10.73
C ALA A 144 -3.45 -11.52 9.87
N VAL A 145 -2.86 -10.50 10.50
CA VAL A 145 -2.18 -9.39 9.82
C VAL A 145 -0.96 -9.90 9.04
N VAL A 146 -0.12 -10.75 9.64
CA VAL A 146 1.04 -11.34 8.96
C VAL A 146 0.59 -12.14 7.74
N VAL A 147 -0.43 -12.99 7.88
CA VAL A 147 -0.94 -13.79 6.77
C VAL A 147 -1.53 -12.92 5.67
N TYR A 148 -2.28 -11.86 6.02
CA TYR A 148 -2.78 -10.90 5.04
C TYR A 148 -1.64 -10.24 4.24
N ILE A 149 -0.61 -9.74 4.93
CA ILE A 149 0.52 -9.04 4.29
C ILE A 149 1.24 -9.99 3.34
N VAL A 150 1.54 -11.21 3.80
CA VAL A 150 2.25 -12.21 2.99
C VAL A 150 1.40 -12.63 1.80
N SER A 151 0.13 -12.98 2.00
CA SER A 151 -0.73 -13.44 0.90
C SER A 151 -0.98 -12.33 -0.12
N SER A 152 -1.25 -11.11 0.34
CA SER A 152 -1.44 -9.94 -0.53
C SER A 152 -0.21 -9.69 -1.37
N SER A 153 0.97 -9.65 -0.76
CA SER A 153 2.23 -9.44 -1.46
C SER A 153 2.55 -10.56 -2.45
N LEU A 154 2.24 -11.82 -2.13
CA LEU A 154 2.38 -12.95 -3.05
C LEU A 154 1.51 -12.79 -4.30
N PHE A 155 0.22 -12.47 -4.14
CA PHE A 155 -0.70 -12.28 -5.26
C PHE A 155 -0.26 -11.10 -6.14
N VAL A 156 0.01 -9.94 -5.53
CA VAL A 156 0.39 -8.72 -6.25
C VAL A 156 1.71 -8.90 -6.98
N SER A 157 2.72 -9.47 -6.32
CA SER A 157 4.03 -9.73 -6.93
C SER A 157 3.94 -10.72 -8.09
N ALA A 158 3.06 -11.72 -7.99
CA ALA A 158 2.81 -12.69 -9.06
C ALA A 158 2.14 -12.04 -10.28
N MET A 159 1.26 -11.05 -10.06
CA MET A 159 0.64 -10.26 -11.12
C MET A 159 1.65 -9.33 -11.80
N VAL A 160 2.44 -8.60 -11.01
CA VAL A 160 3.44 -7.64 -11.50
C VAL A 160 4.56 -8.35 -12.25
N SER A 161 5.11 -9.45 -11.72
CA SER A 161 6.13 -10.26 -12.39
C SER A 161 5.66 -10.73 -13.77
N ARG A 162 4.40 -11.20 -13.88
CA ARG A 162 3.80 -11.60 -15.17
C ARG A 162 3.51 -10.43 -16.11
N SER A 163 3.33 -9.23 -15.58
CA SER A 163 3.07 -8.02 -16.39
C SER A 163 4.35 -7.40 -16.94
N ARG A 164 5.45 -7.46 -16.17
CA ARG A 164 6.72 -6.79 -16.50
C ARG A 164 7.79 -7.75 -17.03
N GLY A 165 7.59 -9.06 -16.91
CA GLY A 165 8.61 -10.06 -17.26
C GLY A 165 9.77 -10.14 -16.26
N SER A 166 9.68 -9.44 -15.12
CA SER A 166 10.70 -9.44 -14.07
C SER A 166 10.62 -10.70 -13.21
N PRO A 167 11.75 -11.18 -12.65
CA PRO A 167 11.76 -12.37 -11.80
C PRO A 167 10.93 -12.15 -10.52
N PHE A 168 10.07 -13.12 -10.19
CA PHE A 168 9.13 -13.03 -9.07
C PHE A 168 9.79 -12.71 -7.73
N ARG A 169 10.95 -13.32 -7.44
CA ARG A 169 11.66 -13.14 -6.18
C ARG A 169 12.05 -11.68 -5.95
N GLU A 170 12.55 -11.00 -6.98
CA GLU A 170 12.95 -9.59 -6.88
C GLU A 170 11.74 -8.69 -6.65
N VAL A 171 10.64 -8.94 -7.37
CA VAL A 171 9.39 -8.19 -7.18
C VAL A 171 8.85 -8.40 -5.77
N PHE A 172 8.85 -9.64 -5.27
CA PHE A 172 8.33 -9.98 -3.96
C PHE A 172 9.14 -9.37 -2.82
N THR A 173 10.48 -9.49 -2.84
CA THR A 173 11.33 -8.92 -1.79
C THR A 173 11.26 -7.40 -1.78
N ALA A 174 11.21 -6.76 -2.96
CA ALA A 174 11.01 -5.33 -3.07
C ALA A 174 9.65 -4.89 -2.50
N ASN A 175 8.59 -5.63 -2.81
CA ASN A 175 7.23 -5.31 -2.38
C ASN A 175 7.06 -5.48 -0.87
N ILE A 176 7.44 -6.64 -0.33
CA ILE A 176 7.15 -6.99 1.08
C ILE A 176 7.92 -6.13 2.08
N THR A 177 9.13 -5.69 1.74
CA THR A 177 9.97 -4.88 2.65
C THR A 177 9.31 -3.55 2.99
N TRP A 178 8.67 -2.91 2.00
CA TRP A 178 7.97 -1.63 2.19
C TRP A 178 6.54 -1.81 2.66
N GLU A 179 5.83 -2.80 2.10
CA GLU A 179 4.45 -3.07 2.49
C GLU A 179 4.35 -3.48 3.96
N ALA A 180 5.27 -4.31 4.48
CA ALA A 180 5.13 -4.88 5.82
C ALA A 180 5.08 -3.81 6.92
N VAL A 181 5.98 -2.81 6.89
CA VAL A 181 6.05 -1.76 7.92
C VAL A 181 4.78 -0.90 7.88
N ASN A 182 4.39 -0.44 6.69
CA ASN A 182 3.23 0.44 6.55
C ASN A 182 1.93 -0.31 6.88
N ASN A 183 1.83 -1.55 6.41
CA ASN A 183 0.66 -2.37 6.64
C ASN A 183 0.49 -2.74 8.12
N LEU A 184 1.59 -2.99 8.83
CA LEU A 184 1.53 -3.23 10.27
C LEU A 184 0.98 -2.00 11.00
N ALA A 185 1.46 -0.80 10.67
CA ALA A 185 0.97 0.44 11.26
C ALA A 185 -0.53 0.67 10.99
N PHE A 186 -0.98 0.50 9.75
CA PHE A 186 -2.40 0.61 9.40
C PHE A 186 -3.25 -0.46 10.08
N ALA A 187 -2.76 -1.69 10.17
CA ALA A 187 -3.48 -2.76 10.85
C ALA A 187 -3.66 -2.48 12.35
N THR A 188 -2.62 -1.95 13.01
CA THR A 188 -2.71 -1.53 14.41
C THR A 188 -3.69 -0.37 14.58
N LEU A 189 -3.68 0.63 13.68
CA LEU A 189 -4.66 1.71 13.68
C LEU A 189 -6.09 1.17 13.57
N GLY A 190 -6.33 0.25 12.63
CA GLY A 190 -7.64 -0.39 12.46
C GLY A 190 -8.09 -1.18 13.68
N LEU A 191 -7.18 -1.94 14.30
CA LEU A 191 -7.44 -2.67 15.54
C LEU A 191 -7.87 -1.73 16.67
N VAL A 192 -7.13 -0.64 16.88
CA VAL A 192 -7.43 0.36 17.91
C VAL A 192 -8.82 0.96 17.67
N LEU A 193 -9.11 1.41 16.45
CA LEU A 193 -10.41 1.98 16.10
C LEU A 193 -11.56 0.99 16.36
N ALA A 194 -11.37 -0.29 16.02
CA ALA A 194 -12.37 -1.31 16.30
C ALA A 194 -12.59 -1.53 17.80
N LEU A 195 -11.51 -1.60 18.59
CA LEU A 195 -11.62 -1.78 20.04
C LEU A 195 -12.24 -0.57 20.74
N ILE A 196 -12.04 0.65 20.21
CA ILE A 196 -12.74 1.87 20.67
C ILE A 196 -14.23 1.74 20.39
N TYR A 197 -14.60 1.40 19.15
CA TYR A 197 -15.99 1.21 18.75
C TYR A 197 -16.71 0.16 19.61
N LEU A 198 -15.99 -0.93 19.93
CA LEU A 198 -16.49 -2.03 20.76
C LEU A 198 -16.45 -1.74 22.26
N GLN A 199 -15.98 -0.55 22.67
CA GLN A 199 -15.80 -0.17 24.09
C GLN A 199 -14.95 -1.19 24.88
N ALA A 200 -14.03 -1.86 24.18
CA ALA A 200 -13.20 -2.94 24.71
C ALA A 200 -11.91 -2.44 25.39
N LEU A 201 -11.53 -1.17 25.15
CA LEU A 201 -10.38 -0.53 25.76
C LEU A 201 -10.84 0.50 26.80
N PRO A 202 -10.17 0.59 27.97
CA PRO A 202 -10.28 1.77 28.82
C PRO A 202 -9.85 3.00 28.03
N VAL A 203 -10.53 4.13 28.23
CA VAL A 203 -10.23 5.40 27.52
C VAL A 203 -8.74 5.77 27.63
N GLY A 204 -8.07 5.43 28.73
CA GLY A 204 -6.64 5.66 28.93
C GLY A 204 -5.69 4.85 28.02
N ALA A 205 -6.10 3.68 27.52
CA ALA A 205 -5.28 2.89 26.60
C ALA A 205 -5.21 3.54 25.20
N ILE A 206 -6.30 4.20 24.78
CA ILE A 206 -6.38 4.95 23.52
C ILE A 206 -5.35 6.09 23.51
N VAL A 207 -5.21 6.78 24.64
CA VAL A 207 -4.28 7.91 24.82
C VAL A 207 -2.82 7.49 24.65
N LEU A 208 -2.47 6.24 24.94
CA LEU A 208 -1.10 5.74 24.78
C LEU A 208 -0.83 5.19 23.37
N THR A 209 -1.83 4.59 22.72
CA THR A 209 -1.62 3.94 21.41
C THR A 209 -1.64 4.93 20.25
N VAL A 210 -2.50 5.97 20.28
CA VAL A 210 -2.60 6.96 19.20
C VAL A 210 -1.28 7.74 19.00
N PRO A 211 -0.61 8.28 20.04
CA PRO A 211 0.66 8.97 19.87
C PRO A 211 1.79 8.07 19.38
N LEU A 212 1.81 6.80 19.81
CA LEU A 212 2.83 5.84 19.38
C LEU A 212 2.69 5.53 17.87
N LEU A 213 1.44 5.38 17.40
CA LEU A 213 1.14 5.16 15.98
C LEU A 213 1.40 6.40 15.13
N LEU A 214 1.06 7.59 15.63
CA LEU A 214 1.40 8.85 14.98
C LEU A 214 2.91 9.05 14.89
N THR A 215 3.65 8.68 15.93
CA THR A 215 5.12 8.78 15.94
C THR A 215 5.73 7.85 14.88
N GLY A 216 5.24 6.60 14.80
CA GLY A 216 5.65 5.65 13.76
C GLY A 216 5.29 6.13 12.34
N TYR A 217 4.10 6.69 12.16
CA TYR A 217 3.66 7.26 10.88
C TYR A 217 4.46 8.49 10.47
N ILE A 218 4.77 9.38 11.41
CA ILE A 218 5.62 10.56 11.18
C ILE A 218 7.04 10.14 10.82
N LEU A 219 7.62 9.15 11.52
CA LEU A 219 8.92 8.57 11.20
C LEU A 219 8.96 7.96 9.79
N MET A 220 7.90 7.25 9.39
CA MET A 220 7.74 6.73 8.04
C MET A 220 7.65 7.86 7.00
N LEU A 221 6.87 8.92 7.26
CA LEU A 221 6.79 10.08 6.37
C LEU A 221 8.15 10.77 6.24
N TYR A 222 8.87 10.90 7.35
CA TYR A 222 10.16 11.58 7.41
C TYR A 222 11.22 10.83 6.60
N THR A 223 11.34 9.53 6.82
CA THR A 223 12.27 8.66 6.07
C THR A 223 11.93 8.62 4.58
N THR A 224 10.63 8.62 4.24
CA THR A 224 10.18 8.69 2.84
C THR A 224 10.56 10.03 2.19
N ARG A 225 10.50 11.14 2.94
CA ARG A 225 10.91 12.47 2.46
C ARG A 225 12.41 12.64 2.31
N GLU A 226 13.23 12.07 3.19
CA GLU A 226 14.69 12.07 3.03
C GLU A 226 15.15 11.35 1.75
N HIS A 227 14.41 10.33 1.31
CA HIS A 227 14.70 9.67 0.03
C HIS A 227 14.32 10.55 -1.16
N ALA A 228 13.18 11.25 -1.10
CA ALA A 228 12.78 12.21 -2.14
C ALA A 228 13.75 13.42 -2.23
N HIS A 229 14.26 13.91 -1.10
CA HIS A 229 15.26 14.98 -1.07
C HIS A 229 16.60 14.56 -1.67
N ARG A 230 17.06 13.33 -1.40
CA ARG A 230 18.30 12.81 -1.97
C ARG A 230 18.25 12.66 -3.50
N GLU A 231 17.11 12.25 -4.04
CA GLU A 231 16.93 12.18 -5.50
C GLU A 231 16.93 13.57 -6.14
N LEU A 232 16.30 14.56 -5.51
CA LEU A 232 16.33 15.95 -5.96
C LEU A 232 17.75 16.55 -5.89
N GLU A 233 18.52 16.28 -4.84
CA GLU A 233 19.92 16.72 -4.75
C GLU A 233 20.80 16.09 -5.82
N VAL A 234 20.55 14.82 -6.18
CA VAL A 234 21.29 14.14 -7.27
C VAL A 234 20.93 14.75 -8.62
N VAL A 235 19.65 15.02 -8.89
CA VAL A 235 19.20 15.68 -10.13
C VAL A 235 19.72 17.11 -10.21
N GLU A 236 19.71 17.85 -9.10
CA GLU A 236 20.28 19.20 -9.02
C GLU A 236 21.80 19.18 -9.26
N ARG A 237 22.52 18.23 -8.65
CA ARG A 237 23.97 18.07 -8.88
C ARG A 237 24.28 17.73 -10.33
N ILE A 238 23.52 16.84 -10.96
CA ILE A 238 23.67 16.47 -12.38
C ILE A 238 23.31 17.65 -13.28
N GLY A 239 22.25 18.40 -12.95
CA GLY A 239 21.85 19.61 -13.66
C GLY A 239 22.91 20.70 -13.60
N ARG A 240 23.44 20.99 -12.40
CA ARG A 240 24.55 21.93 -12.21
C ARG A 240 25.82 21.49 -12.93
N ALA A 241 26.19 20.21 -12.83
CA ALA A 241 27.36 19.66 -13.52
C ALA A 241 27.22 19.73 -15.05
N SER A 242 26.02 19.46 -15.59
CA SER A 242 25.73 19.60 -17.02
C SER A 242 25.82 21.05 -17.46
N MET A 243 25.24 21.99 -16.69
CA MET A 243 25.31 23.43 -16.99
C MET A 243 26.75 23.96 -16.99
N THR A 244 27.59 23.49 -16.08
CA THR A 244 29.02 23.87 -16.05
C THR A 244 29.79 23.31 -17.24
N LEU A 245 29.51 22.08 -17.66
CA LEU A 245 30.13 21.46 -18.84
C LEU A 245 29.70 22.18 -20.12
N ASP A 246 28.43 22.59 -20.22
CA ASP A 246 27.89 23.33 -21.36
C ASP A 246 28.52 24.73 -21.44
N LEU A 247 28.69 25.41 -20.30
CA LEU A 247 29.37 26.73 -20.25
C LEU A 247 30.82 26.65 -20.70
N GLU A 248 31.57 25.66 -20.20
CA GLU A 248 32.97 25.41 -20.56
C GLU A 248 33.11 25.15 -22.07
N HIS A 249 32.19 24.36 -22.63
CA HIS A 249 32.16 24.06 -24.05
C HIS A 249 31.83 25.31 -24.88
N LEU A 250 30.84 26.09 -24.46
CA LEU A 250 30.41 27.32 -25.13
C LEU A 250 31.50 28.41 -25.09
N PHE A 251 32.20 28.55 -23.96
CA PHE A 251 33.38 29.43 -23.85
C PHE A 251 34.52 28.98 -24.76
N ARG A 252 34.77 27.67 -24.84
CA ARG A 252 35.82 27.11 -25.70
C ARG A 252 35.51 27.33 -27.19
N THR A 253 34.28 27.08 -27.62
CA THR A 253 33.84 27.33 -29.00
C THR A 253 33.89 28.81 -29.35
N MET A 254 33.49 29.69 -28.43
CA MET A 254 33.64 31.14 -28.63
C MET A 254 35.11 31.55 -28.73
N TYR A 255 35.99 31.02 -27.89
CA TYR A 255 37.42 31.31 -27.94
C TYR A 255 38.05 30.85 -29.26
N GLU A 256 37.70 29.64 -29.72
CA GLU A 256 38.16 29.11 -31.01
C GLU A 256 37.67 29.94 -32.20
N HIS A 257 36.42 30.41 -32.18
CA HIS A 257 35.88 31.24 -33.26
C HIS A 257 36.41 32.68 -33.23
N VAL A 258 36.58 33.26 -32.03
CA VAL A 258 37.18 34.60 -31.88
C VAL A 258 38.66 34.57 -32.28
N GLY A 259 39.39 33.50 -31.96
CA GLY A 259 40.77 33.28 -32.39
C GLY A 259 40.94 33.10 -33.91
N GLN A 260 39.89 32.70 -34.62
CA GLN A 260 39.89 32.62 -36.10
C GLN A 260 39.52 33.96 -36.78
N ILE A 261 38.80 34.84 -36.10
CA ILE A 261 38.38 36.15 -36.63
C ILE A 261 39.44 37.24 -36.39
N VAL A 262 40.28 37.08 -35.37
CA VAL A 262 41.38 38.02 -35.07
C VAL A 262 42.71 37.45 -35.56
N PRO A 263 43.22 37.86 -36.74
CA PRO A 263 44.59 37.52 -37.12
C PRO A 263 45.56 38.12 -36.10
N ALA A 264 46.58 37.34 -35.72
CA ALA A 264 47.57 37.62 -34.68
C ALA A 264 48.53 38.81 -34.99
N GLU A 265 48.13 39.78 -35.80
CA GLU A 265 48.98 40.89 -36.26
C GLU A 265 48.74 42.23 -35.54
N VAL A 266 47.80 42.32 -34.59
CA VAL A 266 47.49 43.61 -33.93
C VAL A 266 48.21 43.81 -32.57
N PHE A 267 48.95 42.82 -32.05
CA PHE A 267 49.60 42.95 -30.73
C PHE A 267 51.07 43.43 -30.74
N TYR A 268 51.70 43.62 -31.90
CA TYR A 268 53.03 44.23 -32.03
C TYR A 268 52.97 45.53 -32.81
N GLY A 269 52.55 46.59 -32.13
CA GLY A 269 52.32 47.89 -32.77
C GLY A 269 52.34 49.10 -31.87
N LEU A 270 53.12 49.13 -30.78
CA LEU A 270 53.51 50.38 -30.12
C LEU A 270 54.98 50.34 -29.75
N ARG A 271 55.79 50.92 -30.64
CA ARG A 271 57.14 51.41 -30.36
C ARG A 271 57.08 52.48 -29.26
N GLY A 272 57.82 52.23 -28.19
CA GLY A 272 58.75 53.20 -27.62
C GLY A 272 60.13 52.56 -27.69
#